data_AF-A2FUR0-F1
#
_entry.id   AF-A2FUR0-F1
#
_cell.length_a   1.000
_cell.length_b   1.000
_cell.length_c   1.000
_cell.angle_alpha   90.00
_cell.angle_beta   90.00
_cell.angle_gamma   90.00
#
_symmetry.space_group_name_H-M   'P 1'
#
loop_
_entity.id
_entity.type
_entity.pdbx_description
1 polymer ?
#
loop_
_entity_poly.entity_id
_entity_poly.type
_entity_poly.pdbx_seq_one_letter_code
_entity_poly.pdbx_strand_id
1 'polypeptide(L)'
;MTCSLASNFSNYHSGVIFSGDPFIPVSQINNGPITYTKSKENLIEIIPLTYRFQERKEGRAFFFTKNREHAQMFENFYEYYPKMGNWRYTDFYNEVNCKIYVYRNCYATFNGEFSNGTHIIRPPYDTAKNWIRNSESGNVIASYNYAMVFGHALTENILHLFCDTICPLLAVPQYLSEKAQLIIFGLPHIIKDICDVLDIPPDRYTIINKGEWIAAQHLIVAAEPRPHVSHYGPLPSFIAEKVRKKYHLEHVIPTKYVFLNRDGKVRQISNIEEIMNEARKMWPNINWTQIPDTIPTFQESAIIWSPIKFVFTITGSQIFRCIFMQPGTAMVVLFLHIFDTFVTWFINSMDIRTITFASTDKLHWGSQANNFDIKECMRAIEVALYNLDHNNTWPEVDPSEGFPDYYPWY
;
A
#
# COMPACT_ATOMS: atom_id res chain seq x y z
N MET A 1 -17.08 -2.18 -18.02
CA MET A 1 -17.47 -1.47 -16.78
C MET A 1 -17.37 0.03 -17.09
N THR A 2 -18.49 0.68 -17.41
CA THR A 2 -18.52 2.10 -17.83
C THR A 2 -18.96 2.97 -16.67
N CYS A 3 -18.01 3.62 -16.01
CA CYS A 3 -18.28 4.75 -15.12
C CYS A 3 -18.07 6.03 -15.94
N SER A 4 -19.16 6.71 -16.30
CA SER A 4 -19.10 7.94 -17.10
C SER A 4 -18.71 9.12 -16.21
N LEU A 5 -17.49 9.63 -16.36
CA LEU A 5 -17.09 10.93 -15.82
C LEU A 5 -17.16 11.95 -16.97
N ALA A 6 -18.11 12.89 -16.86
CA ALA A 6 -18.25 14.00 -17.78
C ALA A 6 -17.20 15.08 -17.46
N SER A 7 -16.45 15.48 -18.48
CA SER A 7 -15.48 16.57 -18.46
C SER A 7 -16.17 17.91 -18.72
N ASN A 8 -15.80 18.95 -17.97
CA ASN A 8 -15.85 20.34 -18.41
C ASN A 8 -14.88 21.18 -17.58
N PHE A 9 -13.78 21.62 -18.19
CA PHE A 9 -12.86 22.60 -17.64
C PHE A 9 -13.01 23.92 -18.39
N SER A 10 -13.15 25.02 -17.66
CA SER A 10 -12.82 26.35 -18.15
C SER A 10 -12.20 27.20 -17.04
N ASN A 11 -10.92 27.55 -17.26
CA ASN A 11 -10.17 28.74 -16.85
C ASN A 11 -10.54 29.44 -15.53
N TYR A 12 -9.65 29.35 -14.53
CA TYR A 12 -9.45 30.44 -13.57
C TYR A 12 -7.96 30.61 -13.22
N HIS A 13 -7.42 31.76 -13.62
CA HIS A 13 -6.28 32.41 -12.96
C HIS A 13 -6.84 33.54 -12.09
N SER A 14 -6.42 33.61 -10.82
CA SER A 14 -6.15 34.88 -10.14
C SER A 14 -5.62 34.63 -8.73
N GLY A 15 -4.58 35.36 -8.34
CA GLY A 15 -3.98 35.34 -7.01
C GLY A 15 -4.96 35.73 -5.91
N VAL A 16 -4.75 35.15 -4.72
CA VAL A 16 -5.53 35.43 -3.51
C VAL A 16 -4.61 36.06 -2.47
N ILE A 17 -4.97 37.26 -2.02
CA ILE A 17 -4.45 37.90 -0.81
C ILE A 17 -5.46 37.60 0.29
N PHE A 18 -4.99 37.03 1.41
CA PHE A 18 -5.87 36.62 2.52
C PHE A 18 -6.00 37.70 3.59
N SER A 19 -7.24 38.01 3.95
CA SER A 19 -7.64 38.69 5.19
C SER A 19 -8.31 37.67 6.11
N GLY A 20 -7.52 36.90 6.84
CA GLY A 20 -7.95 36.06 7.96
C GLY A 20 -7.08 36.38 9.17
N ASP A 21 -7.56 36.08 10.38
CA ASP A 21 -6.77 36.24 11.60
C ASP A 21 -5.37 35.64 11.40
N PRO A 22 -4.30 36.37 11.74
CA PRO A 22 -2.95 35.93 11.45
C PRO A 22 -2.70 34.58 12.14
N PHE A 23 -2.34 33.57 11.35
CA PHE A 23 -1.82 32.31 11.88
C PHE A 23 -0.72 32.60 12.90
N ILE A 24 -0.79 31.95 14.06
CA ILE A 24 0.21 32.10 15.11
C ILE A 24 1.58 31.67 14.55
N PRO A 25 2.61 32.54 14.58
CA PRO A 25 3.95 32.17 14.15
C PRO A 25 4.47 30.96 14.94
N VAL A 26 5.07 29.98 14.26
CA VAL A 26 5.48 28.70 14.89
C VAL A 26 6.59 28.82 15.93
N SER A 27 7.33 29.93 15.96
CA SER A 27 8.20 30.27 17.09
C SER A 27 7.44 30.38 18.43
N GLN A 28 6.12 30.39 18.40
CA GLN A 28 5.21 30.35 19.55
C GLN A 28 4.37 29.06 19.65
N ILE A 29 4.57 28.05 18.78
CA ILE A 29 4.05 26.70 19.07
C ILE A 29 4.92 26.17 20.22
N ASN A 30 4.45 26.44 21.44
CA ASN A 30 5.07 25.91 22.64
C ASN A 30 5.12 24.39 22.50
N ASN A 31 6.31 23.80 22.68
CA ASN A 31 6.47 22.41 23.12
C ASN A 31 5.96 22.30 24.58
N GLY A 32 4.72 22.74 24.83
CA GLY A 32 4.01 22.45 26.05
C GLY A 32 3.84 20.93 26.19
N PRO A 33 3.51 20.42 27.37
CA PRO A 33 3.28 18.99 27.56
C PRO A 33 2.32 18.50 26.48
N ILE A 34 2.73 17.46 25.73
CA ILE A 34 1.88 16.77 24.75
C ILE A 34 0.63 16.34 25.51
N THR A 35 -0.42 17.13 25.38
CA THR A 35 -1.70 16.88 26.01
C THR A 35 -2.52 16.21 24.93
N TYR A 36 -2.63 14.89 25.06
CA TYR A 36 -3.40 14.02 24.19
C TYR A 36 -4.89 14.38 24.32
N THR A 37 -5.32 15.43 23.62
CA THR A 37 -6.72 15.81 23.66
C THR A 37 -7.43 15.14 22.50
N LYS A 38 -8.54 14.45 22.81
CA LYS A 38 -9.58 14.10 21.82
C LYS A 38 -10.37 15.36 21.44
N SER A 39 -9.73 16.54 21.40
CA SER A 39 -10.45 17.81 21.31
C SER A 39 -11.22 17.84 20.00
N LYS A 40 -12.55 17.92 20.14
CA LYS A 40 -13.48 18.13 19.04
C LYS A 40 -13.59 19.62 18.68
N GLU A 41 -12.89 20.52 19.39
CA GLU A 41 -13.03 21.97 19.22
C GLU A 41 -12.67 22.44 17.81
N ASN A 42 -11.74 21.76 17.15
CA ASN A 42 -11.37 22.03 15.77
C ASN A 42 -12.05 21.08 14.77
N LEU A 43 -12.73 20.03 15.21
CA LEU A 43 -13.37 19.08 14.30
C LEU A 43 -14.66 19.68 13.74
N ILE A 44 -14.72 19.83 12.41
CA ILE A 44 -15.87 20.39 11.70
C ILE A 44 -16.79 19.27 11.20
N GLU A 45 -16.19 18.24 10.61
CA GLU A 45 -16.93 17.21 9.87
C GLU A 45 -16.27 15.84 10.05
N ILE A 46 -17.11 14.80 10.14
CA ILE A 46 -16.71 13.40 10.06
C ILE A 46 -17.48 12.77 8.91
N ILE A 47 -16.76 12.21 7.94
CA ILE A 47 -17.33 11.60 6.75
C ILE A 47 -17.04 10.10 6.82
N PRO A 48 -18.04 9.27 7.22
CA PRO A 48 -17.90 7.83 7.18
C PRO A 48 -18.00 7.32 5.75
N LEU A 49 -17.12 6.40 5.39
CA LEU A 49 -17.00 5.85 4.04
C LEU A 49 -16.80 4.34 4.13
N THR A 50 -17.45 3.63 3.22
CA THR A 50 -17.29 2.19 3.04
C THR A 50 -17.09 1.92 1.57
N TYR A 51 -15.96 1.32 1.22
CA TYR A 51 -15.69 0.83 -0.13
C TYR A 51 -15.66 -0.69 -0.08
N ARG A 52 -16.48 -1.33 -0.91
CA ARG A 52 -16.51 -2.79 -1.04
C ARG A 52 -16.59 -3.21 -2.49
N PHE A 53 -15.99 -4.34 -2.83
CA PHE A 53 -16.26 -4.95 -4.13
C PHE A 53 -17.73 -5.38 -4.22
N GLN A 54 -18.32 -5.28 -5.41
CA GLN A 54 -19.69 -5.76 -5.67
C GLN A 54 -19.76 -7.27 -5.48
N GLU A 55 -18.78 -7.99 -6.04
CA GLU A 55 -18.58 -9.40 -5.84
C GLU A 55 -17.40 -9.62 -4.89
N ARG A 56 -17.63 -10.41 -3.85
CA ARG A 56 -16.58 -10.75 -2.90
C ARG A 56 -15.51 -11.57 -3.63
N LYS A 57 -14.26 -11.11 -3.55
CA LYS A 57 -13.10 -11.85 -3.99
C LYS A 57 -12.80 -12.93 -2.95
N GLU A 58 -12.76 -14.18 -3.40
CA GLU A 58 -12.44 -15.34 -2.58
C GLU A 58 -11.38 -16.18 -3.27
N GLY A 59 -10.70 -17.06 -2.52
CA GLY A 59 -9.71 -17.98 -3.07
C GLY A 59 -8.55 -17.23 -3.73
N ARG A 60 -8.13 -16.07 -3.20
CA ARG A 60 -7.09 -15.25 -3.83
C ARG A 60 -5.71 -15.53 -3.28
N ALA A 61 -5.61 -16.09 -2.08
CA ALA A 61 -4.34 -16.52 -1.51
C ALA A 61 -4.31 -17.99 -1.15
N PHE A 62 -3.11 -18.58 -1.23
CA PHE A 62 -2.77 -19.90 -0.75
C PHE A 62 -1.65 -19.80 0.29
N PHE A 63 -1.84 -20.45 1.44
CA PHE A 63 -0.90 -20.45 2.55
C PHE A 63 -0.38 -21.85 2.80
N PHE A 64 0.93 -22.01 2.83
CA PHE A 64 1.54 -23.20 3.41
C PHE A 64 1.49 -23.10 4.94
N THR A 65 1.12 -24.20 5.59
CA THR A 65 1.02 -24.30 7.06
C THR A 65 2.37 -24.49 7.74
N LYS A 66 3.38 -24.96 7.01
CA LYS A 66 4.71 -25.23 7.56
C LYS A 66 5.29 -23.97 8.21
N ASN A 67 5.78 -24.13 9.44
CA ASN A 67 6.36 -23.06 10.28
C ASN A 67 5.37 -21.95 10.68
N ARG A 68 4.06 -22.14 10.50
CA ARG A 68 3.05 -21.13 10.80
C ARG A 68 3.04 -20.72 12.26
N GLU A 69 3.12 -21.68 13.16
CA GLU A 69 3.14 -21.51 14.61
C GLU A 69 4.32 -20.69 15.11
N HIS A 70 5.38 -20.58 14.29
CA HIS A 70 6.61 -19.88 14.61
C HIS A 70 6.71 -18.51 13.93
N ALA A 71 5.82 -18.19 13.00
CA ALA A 71 5.85 -16.92 12.30
C ALA A 71 5.42 -15.80 13.25
N GLN A 72 6.31 -14.83 13.45
CA GLN A 72 5.94 -13.60 14.15
C GLN A 72 5.02 -12.80 13.22
N MET A 73 3.90 -12.35 13.77
CA MET A 73 3.15 -11.27 13.16
C MET A 73 3.68 -9.96 13.72
N PHE A 74 3.55 -8.87 12.96
CA PHE A 74 3.65 -7.55 13.57
C PHE A 74 2.75 -7.52 14.81
N GLU A 75 3.24 -6.93 15.90
CA GLU A 75 2.53 -6.83 17.17
C GLU A 75 1.06 -6.42 16.93
N ASN A 76 0.12 -7.13 17.56
CA ASN A 76 -1.34 -6.98 17.42
C ASN A 76 -2.01 -7.56 16.16
N PHE A 77 -1.28 -8.19 15.23
CA PHE A 77 -1.90 -8.76 14.02
C PHE A 77 -2.17 -10.26 14.05
N TYR A 78 -1.88 -10.97 15.15
CA TYR A 78 -2.02 -12.44 15.22
C TYR A 78 -3.45 -12.94 14.89
N GLU A 79 -4.46 -12.14 15.23
CA GLU A 79 -5.86 -12.46 14.92
C GLU A 79 -6.21 -12.38 13.43
N TYR A 80 -5.39 -11.67 12.64
CA TYR A 80 -5.55 -11.50 11.20
C TYR A 80 -4.70 -12.46 10.38
N TYR A 81 -3.93 -13.34 11.04
CA TYR A 81 -3.25 -14.41 10.36
C TYR A 81 -4.30 -15.29 9.65
N PRO A 82 -4.12 -15.66 8.37
CA PRO A 82 -5.06 -16.51 7.66
C PRO A 82 -5.38 -17.77 8.44
N LYS A 83 -6.67 -18.04 8.69
CA LYS A 83 -7.13 -19.28 9.30
C LYS A 83 -8.09 -19.92 8.33
N MET A 84 -7.93 -21.22 8.09
CA MET A 84 -8.85 -21.98 7.27
C MET A 84 -10.30 -21.73 7.73
N GLY A 85 -11.18 -21.40 6.77
CA GLY A 85 -12.60 -21.11 7.04
C GLY A 85 -12.89 -19.76 7.71
N ASN A 86 -11.89 -18.89 7.92
CA ASN A 86 -12.10 -17.58 8.54
C ASN A 86 -12.09 -16.45 7.50
N TRP A 87 -13.26 -15.83 7.33
CA TRP A 87 -13.50 -14.74 6.40
C TRP A 87 -12.79 -13.43 6.79
N ARG A 88 -12.36 -13.27 8.04
CA ARG A 88 -11.73 -12.03 8.53
C ARG A 88 -10.48 -11.64 7.74
N TYR A 89 -9.66 -12.61 7.32
CA TYR A 89 -8.50 -12.32 6.46
C TYR A 89 -8.94 -11.77 5.10
N THR A 90 -9.98 -12.35 4.52
CA THR A 90 -10.51 -11.94 3.23
C THR A 90 -11.26 -10.60 3.27
N ASP A 91 -11.82 -10.20 4.41
CA ASP A 91 -12.46 -8.89 4.55
C ASP A 91 -11.49 -7.73 4.26
N PHE A 92 -10.23 -7.85 4.67
CA PHE A 92 -9.24 -6.78 4.48
C PHE A 92 -9.01 -6.42 3.02
N TYR A 93 -8.98 -7.39 2.10
CA TYR A 93 -8.83 -7.10 0.68
C TYR A 93 -10.16 -6.96 -0.05
N ASN A 94 -11.30 -7.11 0.63
CA ASN A 94 -12.62 -6.96 0.03
C ASN A 94 -13.32 -5.65 0.37
N GLU A 95 -13.03 -5.10 1.54
CA GLU A 95 -13.73 -3.97 2.10
C GLU A 95 -12.76 -3.07 2.87
N VAL A 96 -12.98 -1.76 2.78
CA VAL A 96 -12.35 -0.79 3.67
C VAL A 96 -13.43 0.13 4.21
N ASN A 97 -13.48 0.19 5.54
CA ASN A 97 -14.26 1.17 6.27
C ASN A 97 -13.29 2.24 6.73
N CYS A 98 -13.51 3.47 6.29
CA CYS A 98 -12.69 4.59 6.71
C CYS A 98 -13.53 5.81 7.12
N LYS A 99 -12.94 6.70 7.90
CA LYS A 99 -13.50 8.01 8.20
C LYS A 99 -12.51 9.11 7.85
N ILE A 100 -12.99 10.06 7.05
CA ILE A 100 -12.28 11.30 6.76
C ILE A 100 -12.77 12.36 7.73
N TYR A 101 -11.83 13.03 8.38
CA TYR A 101 -12.12 14.09 9.33
C TYR A 101 -11.66 15.42 8.73
N VAL A 102 -12.45 16.47 8.93
CA VAL A 102 -12.11 17.83 8.51
C VAL A 102 -11.95 18.70 9.75
N TYR A 103 -10.76 19.25 9.95
CA TYR A 103 -10.44 20.12 11.07
C TYR A 103 -10.27 21.58 10.63
N ARG A 104 -10.68 22.54 11.47
CA ARG A 104 -10.45 23.97 11.24
C ARG A 104 -9.12 24.44 11.82
N ASN A 105 -8.43 25.32 11.10
CA ASN A 105 -7.28 26.09 11.57
C ASN A 105 -6.20 25.20 12.21
N CYS A 106 -5.70 24.24 11.42
CA CYS A 106 -4.70 23.28 11.87
C CYS A 106 -3.39 23.46 11.12
N TYR A 107 -2.33 22.94 11.73
CA TYR A 107 -1.01 22.77 11.14
C TYR A 107 -0.75 21.29 10.96
N ALA A 108 -0.05 20.90 9.90
CA ALA A 108 0.28 19.50 9.65
C ALA A 108 1.72 19.33 9.17
N THR A 109 2.30 18.17 9.49
CA THR A 109 3.69 17.82 9.17
C THR A 109 3.78 16.80 8.04
N PHE A 110 5.02 16.59 7.58
CA PHE A 110 5.39 15.52 6.64
C PHE A 110 4.98 14.10 7.06
N ASN A 111 4.84 13.83 8.37
CA ASN A 111 4.51 12.50 8.89
C ASN A 111 3.05 12.35 9.35
N GLY A 112 2.16 13.21 8.84
CA GLY A 112 0.72 13.12 9.11
C GLY A 112 0.33 13.42 10.55
N GLU A 113 1.23 13.96 11.38
CA GLU A 113 0.91 14.57 12.66
C GLU A 113 0.37 15.98 12.41
N PHE A 114 -0.57 16.42 13.26
CA PHE A 114 -1.18 17.73 13.10
C PHE A 114 -1.55 18.35 14.45
N SER A 115 -1.68 19.68 14.45
CA SER A 115 -1.85 20.52 15.64
C SER A 115 -2.90 21.60 15.38
N ASN A 116 -3.56 22.10 16.41
CA ASN A 116 -4.33 23.35 16.32
C ASN A 116 -3.53 24.60 16.76
N GLY A 117 -2.20 24.48 16.84
CA GLY A 117 -1.28 25.53 17.29
C GLY A 117 -1.04 25.53 18.80
N THR A 118 -1.90 24.87 19.58
CA THR A 118 -1.74 24.72 21.04
C THR A 118 -1.56 23.27 21.46
N HIS A 119 -2.13 22.33 20.72
CA HIS A 119 -2.15 20.90 21.03
C HIS A 119 -1.93 20.06 19.77
N ILE A 120 -1.17 18.99 19.91
CA ILE A 120 -1.12 17.90 18.91
C ILE A 120 -2.42 17.10 18.99
N ILE A 121 -3.09 16.93 17.85
CA ILE A 121 -4.36 16.21 17.75
C ILE A 121 -4.07 14.78 17.32
N ARG A 122 -4.55 13.81 18.10
CA ARG A 122 -4.48 12.38 17.75
C ARG A 122 -5.87 11.79 17.57
N PRO A 123 -6.21 11.30 16.36
CA PRO A 123 -7.43 10.55 16.13
C PRO A 123 -7.58 9.34 17.07
N PRO A 124 -8.82 8.89 17.36
CA PRO A 124 -9.06 7.85 18.35
C PRO A 124 -8.58 6.46 17.93
N TYR A 125 -8.41 6.20 16.63
CA TYR A 125 -7.97 4.90 16.12
C TYR A 125 -6.65 5.03 15.36
N ASP A 126 -5.56 4.84 16.10
CA ASP A 126 -4.20 4.86 15.57
C ASP A 126 -3.56 3.46 15.72
N THR A 127 -3.40 2.76 14.61
CA THR A 127 -2.81 1.41 14.56
C THR A 127 -1.28 1.42 14.56
N ALA A 128 -0.66 2.59 14.51
CA ALA A 128 0.75 2.71 14.21
C ALA A 128 1.62 2.89 15.45
N LYS A 129 2.90 2.55 15.31
CA LYS A 129 3.87 2.79 16.37
C LYS A 129 4.07 4.29 16.56
N ASN A 130 4.13 4.75 17.81
CA ASN A 130 4.27 6.17 18.15
C ASN A 130 5.41 6.87 17.38
N TRP A 131 6.53 6.17 17.17
CA TRP A 131 7.71 6.74 16.52
C TRP A 131 7.51 7.12 15.06
N ILE A 132 6.53 6.56 14.35
CA ILE A 132 6.31 6.91 12.94
C ILE A 132 5.59 8.25 12.78
N ARG A 133 5.01 8.78 13.86
CA ARG A 133 4.28 10.07 13.91
C ARG A 133 4.76 10.94 15.07
N ASN A 134 6.08 11.07 15.15
CA ASN A 134 6.71 11.98 16.09
C ASN A 134 6.47 13.43 15.63
N SER A 135 5.90 14.26 16.50
CA SER A 135 5.89 15.70 16.27
C SER A 135 7.31 16.25 16.40
N GLU A 136 7.80 16.91 15.36
CA GLU A 136 9.08 17.63 15.38
C GLU A 136 8.80 19.12 15.16
N SER A 137 9.51 20.00 15.87
CA SER A 137 9.46 21.44 15.62
C SER A 137 9.91 21.73 14.18
N GLY A 138 9.30 22.73 13.54
CA GLY A 138 9.57 23.00 12.14
C GLY A 138 8.96 24.30 11.63
N ASN A 139 9.29 24.69 10.40
CA ASN A 139 8.81 25.94 9.81
C ASN A 139 7.52 25.70 9.02
N VAL A 140 6.54 26.62 9.13
CA VAL A 140 5.40 26.66 8.21
C VAL A 140 5.84 27.23 6.89
N ILE A 141 5.87 26.40 5.85
CA ILE A 141 6.35 26.78 4.52
C ILE A 141 5.22 27.27 3.59
N ALA A 142 3.97 26.96 3.94
CA ALA A 142 2.81 27.33 3.13
C ALA A 142 1.52 27.36 3.97
N SER A 143 0.51 28.07 3.48
CA SER A 143 -0.84 28.14 4.07
C SER A 143 -1.90 27.91 3.00
N TYR A 144 -2.90 27.08 3.30
CA TYR A 144 -3.95 26.69 2.35
C TYR A 144 -5.35 26.82 2.93
N ASN A 145 -6.35 27.10 2.08
CA ASN A 145 -7.76 27.05 2.48
C ASN A 145 -8.21 25.63 2.82
N TYR A 146 -7.85 24.68 1.95
CA TYR A 146 -8.08 23.26 2.14
C TYR A 146 -6.77 22.53 1.88
N ALA A 147 -6.35 21.66 2.81
CA ALA A 147 -5.20 20.79 2.63
C ALA A 147 -5.58 19.36 3.02
N MET A 148 -5.09 18.39 2.25
CA MET A 148 -5.17 16.96 2.57
C MET A 148 -3.77 16.48 2.97
N VAL A 149 -3.66 15.85 4.13
CA VAL A 149 -2.40 15.26 4.60
C VAL A 149 -2.67 13.82 5.01
N PHE A 150 -1.95 12.91 4.37
CA PHE A 150 -1.99 11.47 4.66
C PHE A 150 -0.56 10.95 4.83
N GLY A 151 -0.43 9.74 5.38
CA GLY A 151 0.87 9.08 5.53
C GLY A 151 1.51 9.21 6.91
N HIS A 152 2.81 8.95 6.94
CA HIS A 152 3.67 8.96 8.12
C HIS A 152 5.15 9.01 7.73
N ALA A 153 6.06 8.95 8.71
CA ALA A 153 7.51 9.15 8.48
C ALA A 153 8.18 8.10 7.57
N LEU A 154 7.49 7.02 7.18
CA LEU A 154 8.04 5.97 6.31
C LEU A 154 7.49 6.02 4.88
N THR A 155 6.74 7.05 4.48
CA THR A 155 6.20 7.16 3.11
C THR A 155 7.27 7.40 2.04
N GLU A 156 8.54 7.59 2.43
CA GLU A 156 9.69 7.43 1.52
C GLU A 156 9.83 6.00 0.99
N ASN A 157 9.27 5.02 1.69
CA ASN A 157 9.07 3.67 1.18
C ASN A 157 7.83 3.62 0.29
N ILE A 158 7.98 3.09 -0.93
CA ILE A 158 6.90 2.99 -1.92
C ILE A 158 5.66 2.24 -1.40
N LEU A 159 5.82 1.21 -0.57
CA LEU A 159 4.71 0.47 0.03
C LEU A 159 3.86 1.36 0.92
N HIS A 160 4.52 2.14 1.79
CA HIS A 160 3.86 3.08 2.68
C HIS A 160 3.30 4.29 1.92
N LEU A 161 3.95 4.74 0.85
CA LEU A 161 3.38 5.76 -0.03
C LEU A 161 2.02 5.30 -0.57
N PHE A 162 1.93 4.10 -1.13
CA PHE A 162 0.69 3.59 -1.68
C PHE A 162 -0.36 3.29 -0.60
N CYS A 163 -0.02 2.50 0.42
CA CYS A 163 -0.98 2.09 1.45
C CYS A 163 -1.44 3.25 2.34
N ASP A 164 -0.53 4.19 2.64
CA ASP A 164 -0.73 5.15 3.73
C ASP A 164 -0.91 6.57 3.23
N THR A 165 -0.66 6.84 1.95
CA THR A 165 -0.93 8.15 1.35
C THR A 165 -1.94 8.04 0.22
N ILE A 166 -1.67 7.20 -0.78
CA ILE A 166 -2.47 7.15 -2.01
C ILE A 166 -3.82 6.46 -1.81
N CYS A 167 -3.87 5.31 -1.13
CA CYS A 167 -5.15 4.66 -0.83
C CYS A 167 -6.09 5.58 -0.03
N PRO A 168 -5.67 6.20 1.09
CA PRO A 168 -6.51 7.18 1.80
C PRO A 168 -6.95 8.35 0.92
N LEU A 169 -6.07 8.87 0.06
CA LEU A 169 -6.41 9.94 -0.88
C LEU A 169 -7.56 9.55 -1.82
N LEU A 170 -7.54 8.33 -2.35
CA LEU A 170 -8.61 7.82 -3.21
C LEU A 170 -9.95 7.62 -2.48
N ALA A 171 -9.93 7.51 -1.16
CA ALA A 171 -11.14 7.45 -0.37
C ALA A 171 -11.81 8.83 -0.21
N VAL A 172 -11.08 9.94 -0.38
CA VAL A 172 -11.62 11.28 -0.14
C VAL A 172 -12.74 11.62 -1.14
N PRO A 173 -13.91 12.11 -0.68
CA PRO A 173 -14.97 12.55 -1.57
C PRO A 173 -14.50 13.60 -2.58
N GLN A 174 -14.98 13.49 -3.81
CA GLN A 174 -14.58 14.34 -4.93
C GLN A 174 -14.70 15.85 -4.62
N TYR A 175 -15.79 16.28 -3.97
CA TYR A 175 -16.01 17.69 -3.64
C TYR A 175 -14.98 18.27 -2.63
N LEU A 176 -14.27 17.42 -1.89
CA LEU A 176 -13.14 17.81 -1.04
C LEU A 176 -11.82 17.73 -1.82
N SER A 177 -11.59 16.64 -2.53
CA SER A 177 -10.34 16.42 -3.25
C SER A 177 -10.15 17.42 -4.40
N GLU A 178 -11.22 17.94 -5.00
CA GLU A 178 -11.17 18.95 -6.07
C GLU A 178 -10.78 20.36 -5.60
N LYS A 179 -10.87 20.67 -4.30
CA LYS A 179 -10.51 22.00 -3.76
C LYS A 179 -9.29 22.02 -2.86
N ALA A 180 -8.84 20.84 -2.40
CA ALA A 180 -7.75 20.74 -1.44
C ALA A 180 -6.37 20.62 -2.09
N GLN A 181 -5.37 21.23 -1.47
CA GLN A 181 -3.96 20.96 -1.79
C GLN A 181 -3.56 19.59 -1.22
N LEU A 182 -3.00 18.72 -2.05
CA LEU A 182 -2.41 17.48 -1.56
C LEU A 182 -1.03 17.77 -0.96
N ILE A 183 -0.83 17.47 0.32
CA ILE A 183 0.46 17.60 0.98
C ILE A 183 1.05 16.19 1.14
N ILE A 184 2.26 16.00 0.62
CA ILE A 184 2.82 14.66 0.46
C ILE A 184 4.32 14.61 0.78
N PHE A 185 4.73 13.59 1.52
CA PHE A 185 6.14 13.30 1.83
C PHE A 185 6.57 12.00 1.16
N GLY A 186 7.77 11.99 0.57
CA GLY A 186 8.34 10.81 -0.08
C GLY A 186 9.33 11.16 -1.19
N LEU A 187 9.63 10.19 -2.05
CA LEU A 187 10.57 10.37 -3.16
C LEU A 187 9.95 11.24 -4.25
N PRO A 188 10.55 12.41 -4.61
CA PRO A 188 9.89 13.36 -5.51
C PRO A 188 9.55 12.84 -6.90
N HIS A 189 10.37 11.96 -7.47
CA HIS A 189 10.10 11.37 -8.79
C HIS A 189 8.91 10.40 -8.73
N ILE A 190 8.82 9.56 -7.69
CA ILE A 190 7.67 8.66 -7.48
C ILE A 190 6.39 9.46 -7.23
N ILE A 191 6.46 10.53 -6.45
CA ILE A 191 5.30 11.41 -6.19
C ILE A 191 4.80 12.05 -7.48
N LYS A 192 5.70 12.53 -8.34
CA LYS A 192 5.34 13.10 -9.64
C LYS A 192 4.66 12.06 -10.53
N ASP A 193 5.25 10.87 -10.64
CA ASP A 193 4.69 9.78 -11.45
C ASP A 193 3.28 9.38 -10.97
N ILE A 194 3.07 9.22 -9.67
CA ILE A 194 1.74 8.86 -9.15
C ILE A 194 0.74 10.01 -9.28
N CYS A 195 1.14 11.27 -9.10
CA CYS A 195 0.23 12.40 -9.34
C CYS A 195 -0.19 12.48 -10.81
N ASP A 196 0.72 12.22 -11.74
CA ASP A 196 0.43 12.15 -13.18
C ASP A 196 -0.51 10.98 -13.55
N VAL A 197 -0.39 9.84 -12.88
CA VAL A 197 -1.35 8.70 -13.00
C VAL A 197 -2.73 9.05 -12.44
N LEU A 198 -2.79 9.85 -11.38
CA LEU A 198 -4.03 10.23 -10.71
C LEU A 198 -4.70 11.47 -11.33
N ASP A 199 -4.12 12.05 -12.37
CA ASP A 199 -4.53 13.31 -13.00
C ASP A 199 -4.54 14.50 -12.01
N ILE A 200 -3.59 14.52 -11.07
CA ILE A 200 -3.38 15.62 -10.11
C ILE A 200 -2.31 16.55 -10.70
N PRO A 201 -2.66 17.79 -11.08
CA PRO A 201 -1.71 18.68 -11.73
C PRO A 201 -0.63 19.19 -10.75
N PRO A 202 0.55 19.61 -11.24
CA PRO A 202 1.69 20.02 -10.40
C PRO A 202 1.44 21.13 -9.38
N ASP A 203 0.46 22.00 -9.62
CA ASP A 203 0.05 23.08 -8.73
C ASP A 203 -0.88 22.61 -7.60
N ARG A 204 -1.45 21.40 -7.71
CA ARG A 204 -2.40 20.81 -6.76
C ARG A 204 -1.78 19.88 -5.73
N TYR A 205 -0.46 19.72 -5.74
CA TYR A 205 0.26 19.05 -4.66
C TYR A 205 1.52 19.80 -4.23
N THR A 206 1.91 19.59 -2.98
CA THR A 206 3.12 20.14 -2.37
C THR A 206 3.91 19.01 -1.75
N ILE A 207 5.12 18.81 -2.26
CA ILE A 207 6.07 17.89 -1.65
C ILE A 207 6.72 18.61 -0.47
N ILE A 208 6.57 18.03 0.72
CA ILE A 208 7.09 18.57 1.97
C ILE A 208 8.27 17.74 2.47
N ASN A 209 9.19 18.32 3.21
CA ASN A 209 10.38 17.68 3.78
C ASN A 209 10.25 17.44 5.29
N LYS A 210 11.20 16.68 5.84
CA LYS A 210 11.33 16.50 7.30
C LYS A 210 11.55 17.88 7.95
N GLY A 211 10.83 18.16 9.04
CA GLY A 211 10.88 19.46 9.75
C GLY A 211 10.10 20.60 9.08
N GLU A 212 9.34 20.35 8.03
CA GLU A 212 8.43 21.34 7.45
C GLU A 212 6.99 21.09 7.88
N TRP A 213 6.25 22.19 8.01
CA TRP A 213 4.84 22.23 8.35
C TRP A 213 4.06 23.03 7.29
N ILE A 214 2.77 22.78 7.21
CA ILE A 214 1.82 23.64 6.51
C ILE A 214 0.74 24.10 7.47
N ALA A 215 0.13 25.25 7.19
CA ALA A 215 -1.10 25.67 7.84
C ALA A 215 -2.29 25.46 6.91
N ALA A 216 -3.43 25.08 7.47
CA ALA A 216 -4.65 24.83 6.72
C ALA A 216 -5.87 25.37 7.47
N GLN A 217 -6.69 26.17 6.78
CA GLN A 217 -7.98 26.58 7.33
C GLN A 217 -8.91 25.37 7.47
N HIS A 218 -8.85 24.42 6.52
CA HIS A 218 -9.54 23.14 6.57
C HIS A 218 -8.55 22.00 6.29
N LEU A 219 -8.14 21.28 7.33
CA LEU A 219 -7.25 20.13 7.24
C LEU A 219 -8.06 18.84 7.14
N ILE A 220 -7.89 18.12 6.04
CA ILE A 220 -8.54 16.86 5.74
C ILE A 220 -7.55 15.73 6.05
N VAL A 221 -7.95 14.78 6.90
CA VAL A 221 -7.13 13.64 7.31
C VAL A 221 -7.95 12.35 7.36
N ALA A 222 -7.28 11.22 7.17
CA ALA A 222 -7.85 9.91 7.46
C ALA A 222 -7.62 9.59 8.94
N ALA A 223 -8.70 9.32 9.67
CA ALA A 223 -8.68 9.27 11.13
C ALA A 223 -9.02 7.88 11.68
N GLU A 224 -9.88 7.12 10.99
CA GLU A 224 -10.31 5.79 11.40
C GLU A 224 -10.44 4.88 10.18
N PRO A 225 -9.45 4.04 9.84
CA PRO A 225 -8.16 3.97 10.50
C PRO A 225 -7.27 5.17 10.15
N ARG A 226 -6.39 5.55 11.06
CA ARG A 226 -5.27 6.42 10.70
C ARG A 226 -4.33 5.68 9.73
N PRO A 227 -3.73 6.33 8.72
CA PRO A 227 -2.92 5.64 7.73
C PRO A 227 -1.66 4.98 8.31
N HIS A 228 -1.66 3.66 8.40
CA HIS A 228 -0.49 2.80 8.62
C HIS A 228 -0.94 1.36 8.35
N VAL A 229 -0.61 0.88 7.15
CA VAL A 229 -0.98 -0.44 6.62
C VAL A 229 -2.44 -0.79 6.93
N SER A 230 -3.38 0.09 6.54
CA SER A 230 -4.78 0.00 6.98
C SER A 230 -5.84 0.32 5.93
N HIS A 231 -5.45 0.81 4.74
CA HIS A 231 -6.39 1.22 3.69
C HIS A 231 -6.32 0.26 2.49
N TYR A 232 -6.97 -0.89 2.63
CA TYR A 232 -7.04 -1.96 1.63
C TYR A 232 -8.41 -2.00 0.95
N GLY A 233 -8.95 -3.19 0.69
CA GLY A 233 -10.21 -3.36 -0.02
C GLY A 233 -10.10 -2.96 -1.49
N PRO A 234 -11.09 -2.23 -2.04
CA PRO A 234 -11.05 -1.79 -3.43
C PRO A 234 -9.98 -0.76 -3.78
N LEU A 235 -9.41 -0.03 -2.81
CA LEU A 235 -8.55 1.13 -3.10
C LEU A 235 -7.27 0.78 -3.92
N PRO A 236 -6.51 -0.29 -3.59
CA PRO A 236 -5.41 -0.75 -4.45
C PRO A 236 -5.84 -1.08 -5.88
N SER A 237 -7.04 -1.62 -6.09
CA SER A 237 -7.54 -1.94 -7.42
C SER A 237 -7.81 -0.71 -8.27
N PHE A 238 -8.30 0.38 -7.65
CA PHE A 238 -8.51 1.65 -8.34
C PHE A 238 -7.18 2.28 -8.79
N ILE A 239 -6.12 2.14 -7.99
CA ILE A 239 -4.77 2.55 -8.37
C ILE A 239 -4.31 1.76 -9.60
N ALA A 240 -4.42 0.43 -9.53
CA ALA A 240 -4.00 -0.45 -10.62
C ALA A 240 -4.77 -0.16 -11.92
N GLU A 241 -6.06 0.11 -11.84
CA GLU A 241 -6.87 0.52 -13.00
C GLU A 241 -6.41 1.84 -13.60
N LYS A 242 -6.16 2.87 -12.78
CA LYS A 242 -5.64 4.16 -13.25
C LYS A 242 -4.27 4.01 -13.90
N VAL A 243 -3.37 3.24 -13.28
CA VAL A 243 -2.05 2.91 -13.82
C VAL A 243 -2.17 2.22 -15.18
N ARG A 244 -2.98 1.16 -15.27
CA ARG A 244 -3.15 0.41 -16.52
C ARG A 244 -3.73 1.29 -17.63
N LYS A 245 -4.71 2.12 -17.32
CA LYS A 245 -5.28 3.07 -18.28
C LYS A 245 -4.25 4.11 -18.73
N LYS A 246 -3.49 4.71 -17.80
CA LYS A 246 -2.47 5.74 -18.09
C LYS A 246 -1.39 5.23 -19.05
N TYR A 247 -0.96 3.98 -18.87
CA TYR A 247 0.09 3.37 -19.68
C TYR A 247 -0.44 2.43 -20.79
N HIS A 248 -1.75 2.46 -21.08
CA HIS A 248 -2.40 1.63 -22.10
C HIS A 248 -2.11 0.13 -21.97
N LEU A 249 -2.12 -0.38 -20.74
CA LEU A 249 -1.77 -1.76 -20.42
C LEU A 249 -2.96 -2.72 -20.55
N GLU A 250 -4.18 -2.23 -20.80
CA GLU A 250 -5.42 -3.04 -20.80
C GLU A 250 -5.42 -4.19 -21.82
N HIS A 251 -4.60 -4.07 -22.86
CA HIS A 251 -4.47 -5.06 -23.94
C HIS A 251 -3.23 -5.95 -23.81
N VAL A 252 -2.41 -5.75 -22.78
CA VAL A 252 -1.19 -6.54 -22.58
C VAL A 252 -1.57 -7.93 -22.10
N ILE A 253 -1.22 -8.95 -22.90
CA ILE A 253 -1.44 -10.35 -22.54
C ILE A 253 -0.29 -10.81 -21.62
N PRO A 254 -0.58 -11.27 -20.39
CA PRO A 254 0.45 -11.74 -19.48
C PRO A 254 1.02 -13.08 -19.97
N THR A 255 2.32 -13.11 -20.28
CA THR A 255 3.02 -14.27 -20.87
C THR A 255 4.35 -14.60 -20.19
N LYS A 256 4.92 -13.69 -19.40
CA LYS A 256 6.26 -13.86 -18.81
C LYS A 256 6.20 -14.54 -17.44
N TYR A 257 7.19 -15.39 -17.19
CA TYR A 257 7.41 -16.06 -15.90
C TYR A 257 8.76 -15.58 -15.37
N VAL A 258 8.74 -14.92 -14.21
CA VAL A 258 9.92 -14.20 -13.73
C VAL A 258 10.27 -14.54 -12.28
N PHE A 259 11.57 -14.45 -12.00
CA PHE A 259 12.11 -14.34 -10.65
C PHE A 259 12.46 -12.87 -10.38
N LEU A 260 12.14 -12.42 -9.17
CA LEU A 260 12.53 -11.12 -8.66
C LEU A 260 13.20 -11.33 -7.31
N ASN A 261 14.43 -10.88 -7.19
CA ASN A 261 15.19 -10.91 -5.94
C ASN A 261 15.58 -9.49 -5.56
N ARG A 262 15.78 -9.23 -4.26
CA ARG A 262 16.14 -7.89 -3.79
C ARG A 262 17.60 -7.55 -4.08
N ASP A 263 17.83 -6.27 -4.37
CA ASP A 263 19.15 -5.67 -4.32
C ASP A 263 19.58 -5.48 -2.85
N GLY A 264 20.84 -5.74 -2.55
CA GLY A 264 21.41 -5.67 -1.20
C GLY A 264 21.17 -6.94 -0.37
N LYS A 265 21.52 -6.93 0.93
CA LYS A 265 21.51 -8.14 1.77
C LYS A 265 20.19 -8.35 2.52
N VAL A 266 19.41 -7.30 2.73
CA VAL A 266 18.18 -7.35 3.54
C VAL A 266 17.05 -7.96 2.72
N ARG A 267 16.47 -9.06 3.22
CA ARG A 267 15.40 -9.80 2.52
C ARG A 267 15.83 -10.19 1.10
N GLN A 268 17.03 -10.73 0.97
CA GLN A 268 17.55 -11.28 -0.28
C GLN A 268 17.57 -12.80 -0.22
N ILE A 269 17.29 -13.46 -1.35
CA ILE A 269 17.43 -14.90 -1.56
C ILE A 269 18.84 -15.17 -2.07
N SER A 270 19.74 -15.75 -1.28
CA SER A 270 21.14 -15.97 -1.71
C SER A 270 21.28 -17.09 -2.73
N ASN A 271 20.40 -18.09 -2.71
CA ASN A 271 20.40 -19.23 -3.64
C ASN A 271 19.34 -19.12 -4.75
N ILE A 272 19.03 -17.90 -5.21
CA ILE A 272 18.00 -17.66 -6.25
C ILE A 272 18.31 -18.39 -7.57
N GLU A 273 19.59 -18.46 -7.94
CA GLU A 273 20.03 -19.16 -9.16
C GLU A 273 19.78 -20.66 -9.08
N GLU A 274 20.00 -21.28 -7.91
CA GLU A 274 19.72 -22.71 -7.71
C GLU A 274 18.22 -22.99 -7.82
N ILE A 275 17.38 -22.14 -7.21
CA ILE A 275 15.92 -22.23 -7.30
C ILE A 275 15.46 -22.07 -8.75
N MET A 276 15.97 -21.06 -9.46
CA MET A 276 15.62 -20.81 -10.87
C MET A 276 16.09 -21.95 -11.79
N ASN A 277 17.26 -22.53 -11.53
CA ASN A 277 17.76 -23.69 -12.27
C ASN A 277 16.90 -24.93 -12.04
N GLU A 278 16.42 -25.14 -10.81
CA GLU A 278 15.50 -26.25 -10.55
C GLU A 278 14.14 -26.05 -11.24
N ALA A 279 13.60 -24.83 -11.23
CA ALA A 279 12.37 -24.50 -11.96
C ALA A 279 12.50 -24.75 -13.47
N ARG A 280 13.65 -24.43 -14.07
CA ARG A 280 13.95 -24.73 -15.49
C ARG A 280 13.97 -26.23 -15.79
N LYS A 281 14.43 -27.06 -14.86
CA LYS A 281 14.43 -28.53 -15.02
C LYS A 281 13.02 -29.10 -14.91
N MET A 282 12.23 -28.63 -13.94
CA MET A 282 10.87 -29.12 -13.69
C MET A 282 9.87 -28.67 -14.77
N TRP A 283 10.01 -27.43 -15.24
CA TRP A 283 9.14 -26.85 -16.27
C TRP A 283 9.95 -26.30 -17.46
N PRO A 284 10.55 -27.17 -18.28
CA PRO A 284 11.45 -26.77 -19.36
C PRO A 284 10.76 -26.01 -20.50
N ASN A 285 9.44 -26.10 -20.60
CA ASN A 285 8.64 -25.37 -21.60
C ASN A 285 8.34 -23.92 -21.20
N ILE A 286 8.68 -23.51 -19.97
CA ILE A 286 8.52 -22.14 -19.48
C ILE A 286 9.84 -21.39 -19.62
N ASN A 287 9.80 -20.21 -20.27
CA ASN A 287 10.95 -19.32 -20.35
C ASN A 287 11.13 -18.52 -19.06
N TRP A 288 11.88 -19.09 -18.12
CA TRP A 288 12.19 -18.47 -16.83
C TRP A 288 13.26 -17.38 -16.96
N THR A 289 12.89 -16.15 -16.60
CA THR A 289 13.78 -14.97 -16.63
C THR A 289 13.87 -14.32 -15.26
N GLN A 290 14.92 -13.52 -15.02
CA GLN A 290 15.03 -12.69 -13.83
C GLN A 290 14.86 -11.22 -14.22
N ILE A 291 14.13 -10.46 -13.40
CA ILE A 291 13.97 -9.01 -13.56
C ILE A 291 14.71 -8.25 -12.45
N PRO A 292 15.14 -6.99 -12.68
CA PRO A 292 15.83 -6.19 -11.67
C PRO A 292 14.88 -5.73 -10.55
N ASP A 293 15.42 -5.56 -9.33
CA ASP A 293 14.69 -4.98 -8.18
C ASP A 293 14.51 -3.48 -8.31
N THR A 294 15.57 -2.79 -8.71
CA THR A 294 15.57 -1.35 -8.89
C THR A 294 15.15 -1.00 -10.32
N ILE A 295 13.94 -0.47 -10.47
CA ILE A 295 13.42 0.10 -11.71
C ILE A 295 13.17 1.60 -11.48
N PRO A 296 13.84 2.50 -12.22
CA PRO A 296 13.83 3.94 -11.94
C PRO A 296 12.47 4.63 -12.06
N THR A 297 11.66 4.27 -13.06
CA THR A 297 10.43 5.00 -13.39
C THR A 297 9.19 4.12 -13.37
N PHE A 298 8.01 4.75 -13.24
CA PHE A 298 6.75 4.04 -13.41
C PHE A 298 6.54 3.54 -14.83
N GLN A 299 6.98 4.29 -15.84
CA GLN A 299 6.88 3.87 -17.24
C GLN A 299 7.69 2.60 -17.52
N GLU A 300 8.95 2.54 -17.05
CA GLU A 300 9.75 1.32 -17.18
C GLU A 300 9.16 0.16 -16.37
N SER A 301 8.63 0.45 -15.18
CA SER A 301 7.95 -0.55 -14.36
C SER A 301 6.73 -1.11 -15.10
N ALA A 302 5.93 -0.25 -15.74
CA ALA A 302 4.78 -0.66 -16.56
C ALA A 302 5.19 -1.59 -17.71
N ILE A 303 6.27 -1.27 -18.43
CA ILE A 303 6.78 -2.09 -19.56
C ILE A 303 7.27 -3.46 -19.07
N ILE A 304 7.98 -3.49 -17.92
CA ILE A 304 8.56 -4.73 -17.39
C ILE A 304 7.48 -5.62 -16.77
N TRP A 305 6.56 -5.04 -15.99
CA TRP A 305 5.63 -5.77 -15.13
C TRP A 305 4.30 -6.14 -15.78
N SER A 306 3.81 -5.35 -16.74
CA SER A 306 2.53 -5.64 -17.39
C SER A 306 2.45 -6.98 -18.14
N PRO A 307 3.50 -7.49 -18.82
CA PRO A 307 3.43 -8.79 -19.47
C PRO A 307 3.70 -9.96 -18.52
N ILE A 308 3.88 -9.74 -17.23
CA ILE A 308 4.18 -10.82 -16.29
C ILE A 308 2.91 -11.60 -15.95
N LYS A 309 2.95 -12.92 -16.18
CA LYS A 309 1.93 -13.89 -15.77
C LYS A 309 2.22 -14.48 -14.39
N PHE A 310 3.50 -14.65 -14.06
CA PHE A 310 3.95 -15.25 -12.81
C PHE A 310 5.21 -14.55 -12.28
N VAL A 311 5.23 -14.23 -10.98
CA VAL A 311 6.42 -13.74 -10.26
C VAL A 311 6.74 -14.65 -9.08
N PHE A 312 8.01 -15.05 -8.94
CA PHE A 312 8.53 -15.61 -7.69
C PHE A 312 9.43 -14.58 -7.00
N THR A 313 9.13 -14.23 -5.76
CA THR A 313 9.89 -13.21 -5.03
C THR A 313 9.84 -13.38 -3.51
N ILE A 314 10.64 -12.59 -2.81
CA ILE A 314 10.66 -12.47 -1.35
C ILE A 314 9.95 -11.20 -0.91
N THR A 315 9.38 -11.19 0.30
CA THR A 315 8.67 -10.03 0.85
C THR A 315 9.50 -8.74 0.82
N GLY A 316 8.83 -7.63 0.54
CA GLY A 316 9.43 -6.31 0.52
C GLY A 316 8.61 -5.32 -0.33
N SER A 317 9.00 -4.06 -0.26
CA SER A 317 8.25 -2.97 -0.90
C SER A 317 8.28 -3.01 -2.44
N GLN A 318 9.24 -3.74 -3.04
CA GLN A 318 9.31 -3.93 -4.49
C GLN A 318 8.09 -4.64 -5.07
N ILE A 319 7.38 -5.41 -4.24
CA ILE A 319 6.16 -6.12 -4.62
C ILE A 319 5.07 -5.18 -5.13
N PHE A 320 5.06 -3.91 -4.70
CA PHE A 320 4.03 -2.94 -5.07
C PHE A 320 3.98 -2.63 -6.57
N ARG A 321 5.00 -3.02 -7.32
CA ARG A 321 4.96 -3.00 -8.79
C ARG A 321 3.93 -3.99 -9.38
N CYS A 322 3.32 -4.85 -8.57
CA CYS A 322 2.17 -5.64 -9.01
C CYS A 322 0.96 -4.78 -9.44
N ILE A 323 0.90 -3.48 -9.12
CA ILE A 323 -0.09 -2.54 -9.70
C ILE A 323 -0.07 -2.49 -11.23
N PHE A 324 1.05 -2.85 -11.86
CA PHE A 324 1.19 -2.89 -13.31
C PHE A 324 0.76 -4.23 -13.93
N MET A 325 0.62 -5.29 -13.12
CA MET A 325 0.25 -6.63 -13.59
C MET A 325 -1.24 -6.70 -13.95
N GLN A 326 -1.58 -7.71 -14.76
CA GLN A 326 -2.97 -7.99 -15.14
C GLN A 326 -3.69 -8.80 -14.04
N PRO A 327 -5.01 -8.64 -13.90
CA PRO A 327 -5.85 -9.57 -13.15
C PRO A 327 -5.68 -11.03 -13.63
N GLY A 328 -5.85 -11.99 -12.73
CA GLY A 328 -5.73 -13.43 -13.03
C GLY A 328 -4.28 -13.93 -13.17
N THR A 329 -3.30 -13.12 -12.80
CA THR A 329 -1.89 -13.51 -12.70
C THR A 329 -1.57 -14.03 -11.29
N ALA A 330 -0.39 -14.62 -11.10
CA ALA A 330 0.01 -15.19 -9.82
C ALA A 330 1.38 -14.68 -9.33
N MET A 331 1.55 -14.64 -8.02
CA MET A 331 2.80 -14.31 -7.37
C MET A 331 3.07 -15.20 -6.16
N VAL A 332 4.25 -15.80 -6.13
CA VAL A 332 4.79 -16.46 -4.95
C VAL A 332 5.58 -15.43 -4.14
N VAL A 333 5.21 -15.27 -2.86
CA VAL A 333 5.88 -14.36 -1.92
C VAL A 333 6.43 -15.16 -0.75
N LEU A 334 7.75 -15.21 -0.63
CA LEU A 334 8.43 -15.79 0.52
C LEU A 334 8.41 -14.80 1.69
N PHE A 335 7.83 -15.22 2.80
CA PHE A 335 7.96 -14.53 4.08
C PHE A 335 9.15 -15.08 4.88
N LEU A 336 9.68 -14.22 5.74
CA LEU A 336 10.75 -14.54 6.68
C LEU A 336 10.11 -14.83 8.04
N HIS A 337 10.80 -14.55 9.16
CA HIS A 337 10.18 -14.65 10.49
C HIS A 337 8.99 -13.70 10.69
N ILE A 338 8.79 -12.72 9.82
CA ILE A 338 7.62 -11.84 9.83
C ILE A 338 6.70 -12.19 8.68
N PHE A 339 5.47 -12.52 9.02
CA PHE A 339 4.40 -12.71 8.06
C PHE A 339 3.75 -11.38 7.73
N ASP A 340 4.10 -10.86 6.57
CA ASP A 340 3.70 -9.55 6.10
C ASP A 340 2.34 -9.64 5.37
N THR A 341 1.27 -9.78 6.16
CA THR A 341 -0.12 -9.94 5.66
C THR A 341 -0.57 -8.77 4.79
N PHE A 342 -0.14 -7.55 5.08
CA PHE A 342 -0.58 -6.39 4.30
C PHE A 342 -0.11 -6.44 2.85
N VAL A 343 1.07 -7.00 2.58
CA VAL A 343 1.52 -7.27 1.21
C VAL A 343 0.51 -8.16 0.49
N THR A 344 0.08 -9.26 1.11
CA THR A 344 -0.92 -10.16 0.51
C THR A 344 -2.28 -9.50 0.29
N TRP A 345 -2.75 -8.67 1.23
CA TRP A 345 -4.01 -7.94 1.05
C TRP A 345 -3.94 -6.96 -0.10
N PHE A 346 -2.82 -6.25 -0.23
CA PHE A 346 -2.60 -5.33 -1.34
C PHE A 346 -2.66 -6.06 -2.70
N ILE A 347 -1.91 -7.16 -2.85
CA ILE A 347 -1.89 -7.98 -4.07
C ILE A 347 -3.29 -8.51 -4.40
N ASN A 348 -3.95 -9.16 -3.43
CA ASN A 348 -5.25 -9.80 -3.63
C ASN A 348 -6.35 -8.79 -4.00
N SER A 349 -6.25 -7.56 -3.49
CA SER A 349 -7.16 -6.46 -3.84
C SER A 349 -7.18 -6.20 -5.35
N MET A 350 -6.08 -6.47 -6.07
CA MET A 350 -5.95 -6.25 -7.52
C MET A 350 -6.33 -7.46 -8.38
N ASP A 351 -6.90 -8.51 -7.78
CA ASP A 351 -7.15 -9.77 -8.46
C ASP A 351 -5.87 -10.44 -9.00
N ILE A 352 -4.84 -10.47 -8.15
CA ILE A 352 -3.63 -11.24 -8.37
C ILE A 352 -3.60 -12.34 -7.31
N ARG A 353 -3.27 -13.56 -7.72
CA ARG A 353 -3.19 -14.72 -6.82
C ARG A 353 -1.91 -14.69 -6.03
N THR A 354 -1.99 -14.90 -4.72
CA THR A 354 -0.80 -14.90 -3.86
C THR A 354 -0.55 -16.27 -3.25
N ILE A 355 0.64 -16.82 -3.45
CA ILE A 355 1.07 -18.07 -2.83
C ILE A 355 2.16 -17.73 -1.83
N THR A 356 2.00 -18.10 -0.56
CA THR A 356 2.94 -17.68 0.48
C THR A 356 3.34 -18.81 1.40
N PHE A 357 4.62 -18.81 1.76
CA PHE A 357 5.18 -19.63 2.83
C PHE A 357 6.20 -18.81 3.63
N ALA A 358 6.41 -19.18 4.88
CA ALA A 358 7.28 -18.46 5.80
C ALA A 358 8.47 -19.31 6.23
N SER A 359 9.63 -18.66 6.37
CA SER A 359 10.83 -19.25 6.94
C SER A 359 11.20 -18.50 8.21
N THR A 360 10.87 -19.11 9.34
CA THR A 360 10.85 -18.45 10.66
C THR A 360 12.20 -18.33 11.32
N ASP A 361 13.18 -19.06 10.80
CA ASP A 361 14.60 -19.01 11.16
C ASP A 361 15.34 -17.80 10.55
N LYS A 362 14.69 -17.02 9.69
CA LYS A 362 15.33 -15.95 8.91
C LYS A 362 14.83 -14.56 9.27
N LEU A 363 15.74 -13.60 9.37
CA LEU A 363 15.42 -12.25 9.84
C LEU A 363 14.97 -11.30 8.72
N HIS A 364 13.76 -10.75 8.83
CA HIS A 364 13.14 -9.72 7.98
C HIS A 364 13.99 -8.45 7.87
N TRP A 365 14.69 -8.06 8.93
CA TRP A 365 15.66 -6.96 8.91
C TRP A 365 17.10 -7.43 9.18
N GLY A 366 17.39 -8.69 8.85
CA GLY A 366 18.74 -9.24 8.94
C GLY A 366 19.68 -8.57 7.94
N SER A 367 20.97 -8.49 8.28
CA SER A 367 22.02 -7.95 7.41
C SER A 367 22.58 -8.96 6.42
N GLN A 368 21.96 -10.14 6.31
CA GLN A 368 22.43 -11.26 5.51
C GLN A 368 21.34 -11.72 4.53
N ALA A 369 21.78 -12.10 3.34
CA ALA A 369 20.97 -12.84 2.40
C ALA A 369 20.66 -14.24 2.96
N ASN A 370 19.55 -14.82 2.53
CA ASN A 370 19.02 -16.03 3.12
C ASN A 370 18.90 -17.16 2.09
N ASN A 371 19.32 -18.36 2.48
CA ASN A 371 19.14 -19.57 1.67
C ASN A 371 17.79 -20.20 1.97
N PHE A 372 17.02 -20.51 0.93
CA PHE A 372 15.73 -21.16 1.06
C PHE A 372 15.76 -22.59 0.56
N ASP A 373 14.92 -23.43 1.15
CA ASP A 373 14.78 -24.82 0.73
C ASP A 373 14.20 -24.89 -0.68
N ILE A 374 14.94 -25.53 -1.60
CA ILE A 374 14.57 -25.59 -3.00
C ILE A 374 13.26 -26.36 -3.19
N LYS A 375 13.02 -27.43 -2.42
CA LYS A 375 11.79 -28.25 -2.56
C LYS A 375 10.55 -27.45 -2.17
N GLU A 376 10.63 -26.70 -1.07
CA GLU A 376 9.54 -25.80 -0.66
C GLU A 376 9.28 -24.71 -1.71
N CYS A 377 10.35 -24.14 -2.27
CA CYS A 377 10.24 -23.16 -3.35
C CYS A 377 9.55 -23.75 -4.58
N MET A 378 9.95 -24.96 -5.01
CA MET A 378 9.34 -25.65 -6.15
C MET A 378 7.88 -25.99 -5.89
N ARG A 379 7.54 -26.45 -4.69
CA ARG A 379 6.16 -26.72 -4.28
C ARG A 379 5.28 -25.46 -4.38
N ALA A 380 5.79 -24.31 -3.95
CA ALA A 380 5.07 -23.05 -4.08
C ALA A 380 4.88 -22.62 -5.55
N ILE A 381 5.89 -22.83 -6.40
CA ILE A 381 5.79 -22.59 -7.84
C ILE A 381 4.76 -23.54 -8.46
N GLU A 382 4.77 -24.81 -8.11
CA GLU A 382 3.84 -25.82 -8.61
C GLU A 382 2.38 -25.46 -8.31
N VAL A 383 2.08 -25.04 -7.07
CA VAL A 383 0.73 -24.58 -6.69
C VAL A 383 0.31 -23.37 -7.53
N ALA A 384 1.21 -22.42 -7.76
CA ALA A 384 0.92 -21.24 -8.56
C ALA A 384 0.69 -21.57 -10.04
N LEU A 385 1.50 -22.45 -10.63
CA LEU A 385 1.34 -22.89 -12.01
C LEU A 385 0.05 -23.69 -12.19
N TYR A 386 -0.26 -24.60 -11.25
CA TYR A 386 -1.54 -25.32 -11.23
C TYR A 386 -2.70 -24.32 -11.27
N ASN A 387 -2.67 -23.30 -10.42
CA ASN A 387 -3.72 -22.30 -10.37
C ASN A 387 -3.89 -21.53 -11.69
N LEU A 388 -2.78 -21.13 -12.31
CA LEU A 388 -2.78 -20.45 -13.60
C LEU A 388 -3.31 -21.33 -14.74
N ASP A 389 -3.08 -22.64 -14.69
CA ASP A 389 -3.46 -23.59 -15.75
C ASP A 389 -4.89 -24.13 -15.58
N HIS A 390 -5.44 -24.08 -14.36
CA HIS A 390 -6.77 -24.63 -14.04
C HIS A 390 -7.81 -23.52 -13.76
N ASN A 391 -7.80 -22.44 -14.54
CA ASN A 391 -8.78 -21.35 -14.44
C ASN A 391 -8.91 -20.76 -13.02
N ASN A 392 -7.79 -20.55 -12.35
CA ASN A 392 -7.71 -20.00 -11.00
C ASN A 392 -8.29 -20.89 -9.88
N THR A 393 -8.36 -22.21 -10.08
CA THR A 393 -8.66 -23.16 -8.99
C THR A 393 -7.40 -23.57 -8.23
N TRP A 394 -7.53 -23.87 -6.94
CA TRP A 394 -6.41 -24.35 -6.14
C TRP A 394 -6.30 -25.87 -6.24
N PRO A 395 -5.07 -26.44 -6.18
CA PRO A 395 -4.93 -27.88 -6.06
C PRO A 395 -5.55 -28.38 -4.76
N GLU A 396 -6.08 -29.60 -4.77
CA GLU A 396 -6.41 -30.30 -3.53
C GLU A 396 -5.12 -30.55 -2.75
N VAL A 397 -5.09 -30.07 -1.50
CA VAL A 397 -3.95 -30.21 -0.61
C VAL A 397 -4.43 -30.67 0.75
N ASP A 398 -3.61 -31.45 1.43
CA ASP A 398 -3.85 -31.76 2.83
C ASP A 398 -3.86 -30.43 3.62
N PRO A 399 -4.94 -30.12 4.38
CA PRO A 399 -5.04 -28.90 5.17
C PRO A 399 -3.90 -28.72 6.18
N SER A 400 -3.21 -29.81 6.55
CA SER A 400 -2.02 -29.78 7.40
C SER A 400 -0.76 -29.31 6.66
N GLU A 401 -0.79 -29.23 5.34
CA GLU A 401 0.32 -28.76 4.49
C GLU A 401 0.05 -27.38 3.86
N GLY A 402 -1.21 -27.08 3.54
CA GLY A 402 -1.60 -25.78 3.04
C GLY A 402 -3.11 -25.61 2.87
N PHE A 403 -3.56 -24.38 2.70
CA PHE A 403 -4.97 -24.06 2.49
C PHE A 403 -5.12 -22.72 1.76
N PRO A 404 -6.16 -22.54 0.95
CA PRO A 404 -6.53 -21.23 0.43
C PRO A 404 -7.19 -20.36 1.51
N ASP A 405 -7.09 -19.03 1.36
CA ASP A 405 -7.65 -18.02 2.27
C ASP A 405 -9.13 -18.22 2.60
N TYR A 406 -9.87 -18.84 1.69
CA TYR A 406 -11.19 -19.38 1.95
C TYR A 406 -11.34 -20.74 1.26
N TYR A 407 -11.74 -21.74 2.05
CA TYR A 407 -12.29 -22.99 1.54
C TYR A 407 -13.63 -23.18 2.27
N PRO A 408 -14.77 -23.05 1.58
CA PRO A 408 -16.03 -23.48 2.14
C PRO A 408 -15.97 -25.00 2.22
N TRP A 409 -15.68 -25.54 3.40
CA TRP A 409 -15.99 -26.94 3.64
C TRP A 409 -17.51 -27.10 3.48
N TYR A 410 -17.91 -27.87 2.46
CA TYR A 410 -19.26 -28.43 2.34
C TYR A 410 -19.30 -29.81 2.97
#